data_AF-A0A6A8AQ64-F1
#
_entry.id   AF-A0A6A8AQ64-F1
#
_cell.length_a   1.000
_cell.length_b   1.000
_cell.length_c   1.000
_cell.angle_alpha   90.00
_cell.angle_beta   90.00
_cell.angle_gamma   90.00
#
_symmetry.space_group_name_H-M   'P 1'
#
loop_
_entity.id
_entity.type
_entity.pdbx_description
1 polymer ?
#
loop_
_entity_poly.entity_id
_entity_poly.type
_entity_poly.pdbx_seq_one_letter_code
_entity_poly.pdbx_strand_id
1 'polypeptide(L)'
;MKRHAFVVLSLEKFWKRMCSQNRADKPVHAFVRRGIVGPKNAKQLFFYVTHPRKDIQGYADFIERVTGDAKDLWESLGHESLLSSYEEYQDFLQGRKKATFIRFRNLKELPNPVTTKAMAQIIGKERMPQMGMYITEKMAQQLISEGGAET
;
A
#
# COMPACT_ATOMS: atom_id res chain seq x y z
N MET A 1 -19.59 -2.71 9.88
CA MET A 1 -18.26 -3.35 9.92
C MET A 1 -17.22 -2.35 10.40
N LYS A 2 -16.45 -2.67 11.43
CA LYS A 2 -15.36 -1.81 11.94
C LYS A 2 -14.18 -1.88 10.95
N ARG A 3 -13.77 -0.73 10.41
CA ARG A 3 -12.61 -0.61 9.51
C ARG A 3 -11.33 -0.83 10.33
N HIS A 4 -10.50 -1.79 9.92
CA HIS A 4 -9.26 -2.12 10.62
C HIS A 4 -8.04 -1.91 9.73
N ALA A 5 -8.00 -2.54 8.57
CA ALA A 5 -6.91 -2.41 7.61
C ALA A 5 -7.41 -1.92 6.26
N PHE A 6 -6.48 -1.49 5.40
CA PHE A 6 -6.77 -1.04 4.05
C PHE A 6 -5.89 -1.74 3.03
N VAL A 7 -6.48 -2.24 1.95
CA VAL A 7 -5.73 -2.84 0.84
C VAL A 7 -5.38 -1.74 -0.17
N VAL A 8 -4.09 -1.47 -0.35
CA VAL A 8 -3.57 -0.59 -1.40
C VAL A 8 -3.18 -1.38 -2.64
N LEU A 9 -3.29 -0.77 -3.81
CA LEU A 9 -2.92 -1.39 -5.08
C LEU A 9 -1.57 -0.86 -5.50
N SER A 10 -0.60 -1.76 -5.63
CA SER A 10 0.76 -1.46 -6.07
C SER A 10 1.02 -2.03 -7.46
N LEU A 11 1.77 -1.29 -8.27
CA LEU A 11 2.38 -1.84 -9.49
C LEU A 11 3.58 -2.70 -9.08
N GLU A 12 3.85 -3.77 -9.82
CA GLU A 12 4.95 -4.68 -9.48
C GLU A 12 6.30 -3.95 -9.37
N LYS A 13 6.56 -2.96 -10.24
CA LYS A 13 7.79 -2.15 -10.17
C LYS A 13 7.95 -1.43 -8.83
N PHE A 14 6.87 -0.88 -8.27
CA PHE A 14 6.92 -0.12 -7.02
C PHE A 14 6.95 -1.05 -5.80
N TRP A 15 6.29 -2.20 -5.87
CA TRP A 15 6.42 -3.26 -4.87
C TRP A 15 7.88 -3.72 -4.74
N LYS A 16 8.54 -4.08 -5.85
CA LYS A 16 9.95 -4.51 -5.85
C LYS A 16 10.88 -3.46 -5.25
N ARG A 17 10.69 -2.18 -5.59
CA ARG A 17 11.47 -1.07 -4.99
C ARG A 17 11.22 -0.95 -3.49
N MET A 18 9.98 -1.07 -3.05
CA MET A 18 9.61 -1.01 -1.64
C MET A 18 10.28 -2.12 -0.83
N CYS A 19 10.25 -3.37 -1.31
CA CYS A 19 10.96 -4.49 -0.67
C CYS A 19 12.47 -4.24 -0.59
N SER A 20 13.08 -3.74 -1.68
CA SER A 20 14.51 -3.41 -1.70
C SER A 20 14.87 -2.34 -0.68
N GLN A 21 14.10 -1.24 -0.62
CA GLN A 21 14.32 -0.18 0.37
C GLN A 21 14.09 -0.64 1.81
N ASN A 22 13.10 -1.52 2.04
CA ASN A 22 12.83 -2.07 3.37
C ASN A 22 13.97 -2.98 3.86
N ARG A 23 14.57 -3.79 2.97
CA ARG A 23 15.76 -4.59 3.29
C ARG A 23 17.03 -3.77 3.47
N ALA A 24 17.01 -2.51 3.05
CA ALA A 24 18.05 -1.52 3.32
C ALA A 24 17.75 -0.67 4.58
N ASP A 25 16.90 -1.18 5.47
CA ASP A 25 16.54 -0.60 6.77
C ASP A 25 15.96 0.83 6.72
N LYS A 26 15.26 1.19 5.64
CA LYS A 26 14.52 2.45 5.60
C LYS A 26 13.38 2.40 6.63
N PRO A 27 13.34 3.34 7.60
CA PRO A 27 12.44 3.21 8.76
C PRO A 27 10.97 3.51 8.42
N VAL A 28 10.73 4.42 7.46
CA VAL A 28 9.40 4.87 7.06
C VAL A 28 9.33 4.97 5.54
N HIS A 29 8.22 4.52 4.98
CA HIS A 29 7.92 4.60 3.57
C HIS A 29 6.62 5.36 3.34
N ALA A 30 6.49 5.97 2.16
CA ALA A 30 5.25 6.59 1.71
C ALA A 30 4.75 5.99 0.39
N PHE A 31 3.53 5.47 0.41
CA PHE A 31 2.82 5.07 -0.80
C PHE A 31 2.07 6.27 -1.38
N VAL A 32 2.44 6.66 -2.60
CA VAL A 32 1.89 7.85 -3.26
C VAL A 32 0.64 7.49 -4.07
N ARG A 33 -0.40 8.30 -3.94
CA ARG A 33 -1.62 8.23 -4.75
C ARG A 33 -1.92 9.59 -5.38
N ARG A 34 -2.49 9.54 -6.58
CA ARG A 34 -3.00 10.71 -7.31
C ARG A 34 -4.28 11.23 -6.64
N GLY A 35 -4.36 12.53 -6.41
CA GLY A 35 -5.52 13.17 -5.78
C GLY A 35 -5.61 12.95 -4.26
N ILE A 36 -6.77 13.27 -3.70
CA ILE A 36 -7.07 13.11 -2.27
C ILE A 36 -7.83 11.79 -2.09
N VAL A 37 -7.15 10.78 -1.57
CA VAL A 37 -7.71 9.42 -1.44
C VAL A 37 -7.61 8.91 0.00
N GLY A 38 -8.18 7.73 0.27
CA GLY A 38 -7.99 7.04 1.55
C GLY A 38 -6.67 6.27 1.63
N PRO A 39 -6.42 5.55 2.75
CA PRO A 39 -7.30 5.44 3.91
C PRO A 39 -7.18 6.64 4.86
N LYS A 40 -8.30 7.04 5.48
CA LYS A 40 -8.30 8.06 6.54
C LYS A 40 -7.91 7.45 7.89
N ASN A 41 -8.50 6.29 8.20
CA ASN A 41 -8.31 5.58 9.46
C ASN A 41 -8.08 4.11 9.14
N ALA A 42 -6.87 3.62 9.35
CA ALA A 42 -6.51 2.21 9.32
C ALA A 42 -5.45 1.96 10.41
N LYS A 43 -5.25 0.71 10.80
CA LYS A 43 -4.11 0.27 11.62
C LYS A 43 -3.02 -0.37 10.76
N GLN A 44 -3.43 -1.02 9.68
CA GLN A 44 -2.52 -1.76 8.80
C GLN A 44 -2.85 -1.52 7.33
N LEU A 45 -1.84 -1.68 6.49
CA LEU A 45 -1.96 -1.72 5.04
C LEU A 45 -1.66 -3.13 4.53
N PHE A 46 -2.41 -3.56 3.53
CA PHE A 46 -2.08 -4.75 2.73
C PHE A 46 -1.76 -4.32 1.31
N PHE A 47 -0.76 -4.94 0.68
CA PHE A 47 -0.30 -4.57 -0.64
C PHE A 47 -0.75 -5.59 -1.68
N TYR A 48 -1.84 -5.27 -2.38
CA TYR A 48 -2.27 -6.01 -3.55
C TYR A 48 -1.40 -5.59 -4.74
N VAL A 49 -0.54 -6.47 -5.21
CA VAL A 49 0.26 -6.24 -6.40
C VAL A 49 -0.56 -6.60 -7.61
N THR A 50 -0.78 -5.61 -8.46
CA THR A 50 -1.58 -5.72 -9.67
C THR A 50 -0.87 -6.55 -10.75
N HIS A 51 -1.12 -6.28 -12.03
CA HIS A 51 -0.50 -7.05 -13.12
C HIS A 51 1.03 -7.06 -13.02
N PRO A 52 1.70 -8.21 -13.28
CA PRO A 52 1.15 -9.50 -13.69
C PRO A 52 0.64 -10.41 -12.56
N ARG A 53 0.90 -10.08 -11.29
CA ARG A 53 0.72 -10.99 -10.15
C ARG A 53 -0.73 -11.19 -9.71
N LYS A 54 -1.44 -10.09 -9.47
CA LYS A 54 -2.84 -10.07 -8.98
C LYS A 54 -3.03 -10.78 -7.62
N ASP A 55 -2.14 -10.53 -6.68
CA ASP A 55 -2.15 -11.16 -5.35
C ASP A 55 -1.72 -10.17 -4.25
N ILE A 56 -1.91 -10.54 -2.99
CA ILE A 56 -1.43 -9.76 -1.85
C ILE A 56 -0.04 -10.28 -1.47
N GLN A 57 0.96 -9.40 -1.49
CA GLN A 57 2.37 -9.76 -1.33
C GLN A 57 2.95 -9.39 0.04
N GLY A 58 2.24 -8.58 0.82
CA GLY A 58 2.75 -8.10 2.09
C GLY A 58 1.78 -7.22 2.84
N TYR A 59 2.19 -6.84 4.04
CA TYR A 59 1.47 -5.93 4.91
C TYR A 59 2.41 -5.03 5.72
N ALA A 60 1.90 -3.92 6.23
CA ALA A 60 2.66 -2.95 7.01
C ALA A 60 1.79 -2.23 8.03
N ASP A 61 2.42 -1.57 9.00
CA ASP A 61 1.73 -0.72 9.96
C ASP A 61 1.43 0.64 9.32
N PHE A 62 0.16 1.04 9.34
CA PHE A 62 -0.24 2.37 8.87
C PHE A 62 0.15 3.42 9.92
N ILE A 63 0.84 4.46 9.49
CA ILE A 63 1.17 5.61 10.34
C ILE A 63 0.09 6.67 10.18
N GLU A 64 0.00 7.23 8.97
CA GLU A 64 -0.95 8.31 8.69
C GLU A 64 -1.15 8.50 7.19
N ARG A 65 -2.10 9.39 6.88
CA ARG A 65 -2.36 9.85 5.54
C ARG A 65 -2.21 11.36 5.47
N VAL A 66 -1.22 11.83 4.71
CA VAL A 66 -0.97 13.25 4.44
C VAL A 66 -1.46 13.59 3.04
N THR A 67 -2.29 14.63 2.92
CA THR A 67 -2.84 15.07 1.62
C THR A 67 -2.71 16.57 1.48
N GLY A 68 -2.40 17.04 0.29
CA GLY A 68 -2.08 18.44 0.09
C GLY A 68 -1.68 18.75 -1.34
N ASP A 69 -1.04 19.91 -1.51
CA ASP A 69 -0.39 20.25 -2.77
C ASP A 69 0.71 19.25 -3.11
N ALA A 70 0.80 18.91 -4.39
CA ALA A 70 1.75 17.94 -4.88
C ALA A 70 3.20 18.37 -4.60
N LYS A 71 3.53 19.65 -4.80
CA LYS A 71 4.89 20.17 -4.65
C LYS A 71 5.29 20.16 -3.18
N ASP A 72 4.47 20.74 -2.31
CA ASP A 72 4.72 20.82 -0.87
C ASP A 72 4.87 19.43 -0.23
N LEU A 73 4.06 18.46 -0.67
CA LEU A 73 4.17 17.07 -0.22
C LEU A 73 5.48 16.41 -0.65
N TRP A 74 5.96 16.71 -1.85
CA TRP A 74 7.24 16.16 -2.30
C TRP A 74 8.42 16.75 -1.53
N GLU A 75 8.44 18.06 -1.31
CA GLU A 75 9.50 18.71 -0.55
C GLU A 75 9.58 18.19 0.89
N SER A 76 8.43 17.91 1.51
CA SER A 76 8.37 17.41 2.89
C SER A 76 8.57 15.88 3.01
N LEU A 77 7.95 15.08 2.14
CA LEU A 77 7.84 13.62 2.30
C LEU A 77 8.38 12.82 1.10
N GLY A 78 8.88 13.48 0.05
CA GLY A 78 9.38 12.82 -1.16
C GLY A 78 10.48 11.80 -0.88
N HIS A 79 11.34 12.07 0.10
CA HIS A 79 12.40 11.18 0.56
C HIS A 79 11.87 9.86 1.16
N GLU A 80 10.65 9.85 1.70
CA GLU A 80 9.98 8.63 2.18
C GLU A 80 9.32 7.84 1.04
N SER A 81 9.06 8.50 -0.09
CA SER A 81 8.36 7.89 -1.21
C SER A 81 9.17 6.78 -1.89
N LEU A 82 8.47 6.01 -2.73
CA LEU A 82 9.04 4.93 -3.57
C LEU A 82 9.45 5.42 -4.96
N LEU A 83 9.24 6.70 -5.22
CA LEU A 83 9.58 7.37 -6.47
C LEU A 83 11.00 7.90 -6.32
N SER A 84 11.81 7.71 -7.36
CA SER A 84 13.25 7.93 -7.30
C SER A 84 13.63 9.40 -7.47
N SER A 85 12.74 10.22 -8.02
CA SER A 85 12.99 11.64 -8.27
C SER A 85 11.69 12.44 -8.34
N TYR A 86 11.84 13.76 -8.31
CA TYR A 86 10.70 14.67 -8.45
C TYR A 86 10.04 14.53 -9.83
N GLU A 87 10.83 14.31 -10.88
CA GLU A 87 10.35 14.10 -12.24
C GLU A 87 9.49 12.84 -12.34
N GLU A 88 9.95 11.71 -11.76
CA GLU A 88 9.13 10.48 -11.71
C GLU A 88 7.82 10.70 -10.94
N TYR A 89 7.84 11.56 -9.91
CA TYR A 89 6.65 11.94 -9.18
C TYR A 89 5.70 12.83 -9.97
N GLN A 90 6.20 13.82 -10.71
CA GLN A 90 5.38 14.65 -11.59
C GLN A 90 4.74 13.83 -12.71
N ASP A 91 5.52 12.94 -13.34
CA ASP A 91 5.03 11.99 -14.34
C ASP A 91 3.99 11.05 -13.73
N PHE A 92 4.25 10.56 -12.52
CA PHE A 92 3.28 9.74 -11.79
C PHE A 92 1.99 10.51 -11.56
N LEU A 93 2.02 11.79 -11.22
CA LEU A 93 0.82 12.57 -10.95
C LEU A 93 0.02 12.95 -12.20
N GLN A 94 0.60 12.90 -13.39
CA GLN A 94 -0.06 13.23 -14.66
C GLN A 94 -0.79 14.59 -14.60
N GLY A 95 -0.10 15.63 -14.12
CA GLY A 95 -0.62 16.99 -14.01
C GLY A 95 -1.56 17.25 -12.83
N ARG A 96 -1.82 16.26 -11.97
CA ARG A 96 -2.63 16.47 -10.76
C ARG A 96 -1.89 17.34 -9.74
N LYS A 97 -2.50 18.46 -9.37
CA LYS A 97 -1.96 19.39 -8.35
C LYS A 97 -2.08 18.88 -6.90
N LYS A 98 -2.89 17.85 -6.66
CA LYS A 98 -3.09 17.27 -5.33
C LYS A 98 -2.65 15.82 -5.30
N ALA A 99 -2.03 15.43 -4.20
CA ALA A 99 -1.54 14.08 -3.97
C ALA A 99 -1.88 13.61 -2.55
N THR A 100 -1.71 12.31 -2.34
CA THR A 100 -1.83 11.65 -1.04
C THR A 100 -0.60 10.80 -0.79
N PHE A 101 0.04 11.00 0.36
CA PHE A 101 1.11 10.18 0.89
C PHE A 101 0.52 9.34 2.02
N ILE A 102 0.52 8.02 1.82
CA ILE A 102 0.10 7.04 2.83
C ILE A 102 1.39 6.54 3.48
N ARG A 103 1.68 7.01 4.69
CA ARG A 103 2.90 6.67 5.42
C ARG A 103 2.73 5.34 6.16
N PHE A 104 3.75 4.51 6.11
CA PHE A 104 3.77 3.20 6.78
C PHE A 104 5.19 2.79 7.19
N ARG A 105 5.27 1.81 8.08
CA ARG A 105 6.52 1.21 8.56
C ARG A 105 6.36 -0.29 8.77
N ASN A 106 7.47 -0.96 9.13
CA ASN A 106 7.48 -2.38 9.44
C ASN A 106 6.88 -3.21 8.30
N LEU A 107 7.33 -2.97 7.06
CA LEU A 107 6.85 -3.75 5.93
C LEU A 107 7.30 -5.20 6.09
N LYS A 108 6.33 -6.11 6.04
CA LYS A 108 6.53 -7.55 6.06
C LYS A 108 6.08 -8.13 4.72
N GLU A 109 7.03 -8.73 4.02
CA GLU A 109 6.75 -9.55 2.85
C GLU A 109 6.12 -10.86 3.33
N LEU A 110 5.04 -11.30 2.69
CA LEU A 110 4.43 -12.59 3.00
C LEU A 110 5.27 -13.70 2.36
N PRO A 111 5.69 -14.72 3.13
CA PRO A 111 6.40 -15.88 2.58
C PRO A 111 5.61 -16.53 1.42
N ASN A 112 4.30 -16.61 1.58
CA ASN A 112 3.37 -17.11 0.57
C ASN A 112 2.44 -15.98 0.13
N PRO A 113 2.51 -15.50 -1.12
CA PRO A 113 1.56 -14.50 -1.59
C PRO A 113 0.11 -15.00 -1.55
N VAL A 114 -0.82 -14.18 -1.06
CA VAL A 114 -2.24 -14.54 -1.02
C VAL A 114 -2.86 -14.34 -2.39
N THR A 115 -3.16 -15.44 -3.06
CA THR A 115 -3.71 -15.46 -4.43
C THR A 115 -5.06 -14.73 -4.54
N THR A 116 -5.45 -14.33 -5.76
CA THR A 116 -6.80 -13.77 -6.00
C THR A 116 -7.91 -14.70 -5.48
N LYS A 117 -7.75 -16.03 -5.62
CA LYS A 117 -8.75 -17.01 -5.18
C LYS A 117 -8.90 -17.02 -3.66
N ALA A 118 -7.79 -17.12 -2.93
CA ALA A 118 -7.80 -17.10 -1.47
C ALA A 118 -8.32 -15.74 -0.94
N MET A 119 -7.85 -14.64 -1.53
CA MET A 119 -8.36 -13.30 -1.24
C MET A 119 -9.89 -13.21 -1.46
N ALA A 120 -10.41 -13.75 -2.56
CA ALA A 120 -11.84 -13.73 -2.85
C ALA A 120 -12.64 -14.53 -1.82
N GLN A 121 -12.12 -15.66 -1.33
CA GLN A 121 -12.74 -16.46 -0.27
C GLN A 121 -12.76 -15.71 1.08
N ILE A 122 -11.68 -15.00 1.42
CA ILE A 122 -11.55 -14.28 2.69
C ILE A 122 -12.36 -12.96 2.69
N ILE A 123 -12.23 -12.17 1.62
CA ILE A 123 -12.79 -10.81 1.53
C ILE A 123 -14.19 -10.81 0.89
N GLY A 124 -14.57 -11.86 0.15
CA GLY A 124 -15.83 -11.92 -0.60
C GLY A 124 -15.82 -11.03 -1.85
N LYS A 125 -14.64 -10.73 -2.41
CA LYS A 125 -14.47 -9.88 -3.60
C LYS A 125 -13.58 -10.56 -4.62
N GLU A 126 -14.14 -10.87 -5.79
CA GLU A 126 -13.42 -11.50 -6.90
C GLU A 126 -12.38 -10.59 -7.55
N ARG A 127 -12.59 -9.27 -7.52
CA ARG A 127 -11.69 -8.28 -8.10
C ARG A 127 -11.42 -7.17 -7.10
N MET A 128 -10.15 -6.79 -6.99
CA MET A 128 -9.72 -5.67 -6.14
C MET A 128 -10.19 -4.33 -6.75
N PRO A 129 -10.95 -3.49 -6.01
CA PRO A 129 -11.34 -2.17 -6.49
C PRO A 129 -10.12 -1.28 -6.76
N GLN A 130 -10.12 -0.48 -7.83
CA GLN A 130 -8.97 0.37 -8.19
C GLN A 130 -8.54 1.38 -7.12
N MET A 131 -9.47 1.74 -6.24
CA MET A 131 -9.23 2.66 -5.12
C MET A 131 -8.72 1.98 -3.86
N GLY A 132 -8.60 0.65 -3.86
CA GLY A 132 -8.41 -0.13 -2.64
C GLY A 132 -9.71 -0.28 -1.87
N MET A 133 -9.62 -0.92 -0.71
CA MET A 133 -10.79 -1.10 0.16
C MET A 133 -10.39 -1.32 1.61
N TYR A 134 -11.31 -1.00 2.50
CA TYR A 134 -11.18 -1.38 3.90
C TYR A 134 -11.56 -2.84 4.11
N ILE A 135 -10.86 -3.48 5.04
CA ILE A 135 -11.17 -4.82 5.54
C ILE A 135 -11.26 -4.82 7.06
N THR A 136 -11.91 -5.84 7.60
CA THR A 136 -12.04 -6.03 9.05
C THR A 136 -10.77 -6.64 9.64
N GLU A 137 -10.65 -6.62 10.96
CA GLU A 137 -9.57 -7.27 11.70
C GLU A 137 -9.53 -8.78 11.44
N LYS A 138 -10.70 -9.43 11.46
CA LYS A 138 -10.83 -10.86 11.12
C LYS A 138 -10.27 -11.17 9.74
N MET A 139 -10.62 -10.37 8.73
CA MET A 139 -10.10 -10.55 7.36
C MET A 139 -8.58 -10.32 7.31
N ALA A 140 -8.07 -9.30 8.01
CA ALA A 140 -6.63 -9.02 8.07
C ALA A 140 -5.85 -10.19 8.68
N GLN A 141 -6.33 -10.76 9.79
CA GLN A 141 -5.73 -11.93 10.43
C GLN A 141 -5.74 -13.15 9.51
N GLN A 142 -6.85 -13.40 8.81
CA GLN A 142 -6.95 -14.49 7.84
C GLN A 142 -5.97 -14.32 6.68
N LEU A 143 -5.77 -13.10 6.17
CA LEU A 143 -4.78 -12.84 5.11
C LEU A 143 -3.33 -13.07 5.59
N ILE A 144 -3.00 -12.66 6.82
CA ILE A 144 -1.68 -12.89 7.41
C ILE A 144 -1.41 -14.39 7.57
N SER A 145 -2.39 -15.12 8.11
CA SER A 145 -2.32 -16.57 8.29
C SER A 145 -2.21 -17.31 6.95
N GLU A 146 -3.03 -16.96 5.96
CA GLU A 146 -2.96 -17.53 4.60
C GLU A 146 -1.60 -17.25 3.95
N GLY A 147 -1.02 -16.08 4.23
CA GLY A 147 0.28 -15.72 3.72
C GLY A 147 1.47 -16.41 4.41
N GLY A 148 1.21 -17.28 5.39
CA GLY A 148 2.24 -18.02 6.12
C GLY A 148 3.08 -17.16 7.07
N ALA A 149 2.60 -15.97 7.44
CA ALA A 149 3.25 -15.18 8.48
C ALA A 149 2.76 -15.64 9.85
N GLU A 150 3.70 -15.98 10.75
CA GLU A 150 3.38 -16.29 12.14
C GLU A 150 2.77 -15.04 12.83
N THR A 151 1.66 -15.25 13.53
CA THR A 151 0.93 -14.22 14.28
C THR A 151 1.41 -14.11 15.71
#